data_AF-A0A7I8CVT4-F1
#
_entry.id   AF-A0A7I8CVT4-F1
#
_cell.length_a   1.000
_cell.length_b   1.000
_cell.length_c   1.000
_cell.angle_alpha   90.00
_cell.angle_beta   90.00
_cell.angle_gamma   90.00
#
_symmetry.space_group_name_H-M   'P 1'
#
loop_
_entity.id
_entity.type
_entity.pdbx_description
1 polymer ?
#
loop_
_entity_poly.entity_id
_entity_poly.type
_entity_poly.pdbx_seq_one_letter_code
_entity_poly.pdbx_strand_id
1 'polypeptide(L)'
;MGTFRVIVGMWIAPDLAAVRPVSDDSPVLNHDHFDAAAIAQALDEFNPCGERIRIRFADDTVDLATVRARINGTLSGPSDCRDFAQAVLAAASRSKGPVIKVRERWATLRPRKAQALAAPPSLLMFALYGTFDSTMIWLQQFQMRLRIRAADPMNLMLDGPGKGDLQGVLPRELSALFEAHFGFPYLPDCLVARLAHSRLPDWMHRQAQ
;
A
#
# COMPACT_ATOMS: atom_id res chain seq x y z
N MET A 1 7.30 -20.70 -15.82
CA MET A 1 7.85 -19.57 -15.01
C MET A 1 7.04 -19.45 -13.73
N GLY A 2 7.69 -19.30 -12.58
CA GLY A 2 6.99 -19.16 -11.29
C GLY A 2 6.31 -17.80 -11.16
N THR A 3 5.24 -17.72 -10.37
CA THR A 3 4.55 -16.45 -10.06
C THR A 3 5.47 -15.52 -9.26
N PHE A 4 5.78 -14.37 -9.82
CA PHE A 4 6.45 -13.28 -9.13
C PHE A 4 5.44 -12.54 -8.25
N ARG A 5 5.87 -12.16 -7.04
CA ARG A 5 5.07 -11.44 -6.07
C ARG A 5 5.78 -10.17 -5.67
N VAL A 6 5.08 -9.05 -5.71
CA VAL A 6 5.59 -7.77 -5.23
C VAL A 6 4.59 -7.18 -4.24
N ILE A 7 5.09 -6.74 -3.09
CA ILE A 7 4.31 -6.01 -2.10
C ILE A 7 4.47 -4.53 -2.38
N VAL A 8 3.34 -3.90 -2.66
CA VAL A 8 3.22 -2.48 -2.91
C VAL A 8 2.68 -1.83 -1.64
N GLY A 9 3.35 -0.78 -1.20
CA GLY A 9 2.86 0.12 -0.16
C GLY A 9 2.31 1.38 -0.81
N MET A 10 1.05 1.68 -0.54
CA MET A 10 0.40 2.93 -0.92
C MET A 10 0.18 3.77 0.33
N TRP A 11 0.93 4.86 0.42
CA TRP A 11 0.81 5.85 1.48
C TRP A 11 -0.28 6.85 1.11
N ILE A 12 -1.20 7.07 2.03
CA ILE A 12 -2.32 8.00 1.90
C ILE A 12 -2.38 8.86 3.17
N ALA A 13 -2.70 10.14 3.01
CA ALA A 13 -2.74 11.06 4.14
C ALA A 13 -4.20 11.32 4.53
N PRO A 14 -4.67 10.86 5.71
CA PRO A 14 -6.00 11.19 6.18
C PRO A 14 -6.11 12.68 6.49
N ASP A 15 -7.22 13.31 6.09
CA ASP A 15 -7.51 14.71 6.37
C ASP A 15 -8.07 14.87 7.78
N LEU A 16 -7.16 15.04 8.75
CA LEU A 16 -7.52 15.22 10.15
C LEU A 16 -8.25 16.54 10.43
N ALA A 17 -8.18 17.54 9.54
CA ALA A 17 -8.91 18.80 9.72
C ALA A 17 -10.39 18.64 9.36
N ALA A 18 -10.70 17.74 8.42
CA ALA A 18 -12.06 17.37 8.04
C ALA A 18 -12.70 16.35 9.00
N VAL A 19 -11.91 15.68 9.85
CA VAL A 19 -12.42 14.86 10.96
C VAL A 19 -12.98 15.79 12.04
N ARG A 20 -14.31 15.99 12.05
CA ARG A 20 -15.01 16.76 13.10
C ARG A 20 -14.64 16.26 14.51
N PRO A 21 -14.61 17.13 15.54
CA PRO A 21 -14.35 16.69 16.91
C PRO A 21 -15.38 15.65 17.32
N VAL A 22 -14.85 14.56 17.86
CA VAL A 22 -15.51 13.32 18.25
C VAL A 22 -16.79 13.59 19.05
N SER A 23 -17.96 13.44 18.43
CA SER A 23 -19.14 12.92 19.12
C SER A 23 -18.97 11.40 19.26
N ASP A 24 -19.70 10.77 20.18
CA ASP A 24 -19.68 9.31 20.42
C ASP A 24 -19.91 8.45 19.15
N ASP A 25 -20.38 9.07 18.06
CA ASP A 25 -20.59 8.48 16.71
C ASP A 25 -19.41 8.65 15.73
N SER A 26 -18.18 8.86 16.19
CA SER A 26 -17.03 8.97 15.27
C SER A 26 -16.80 7.68 14.47
N PRO A 27 -16.52 7.77 13.16
CA PRO A 27 -16.28 6.59 12.34
C PRO A 27 -15.08 5.82 12.88
N VAL A 28 -15.35 4.64 13.41
CA VAL A 28 -14.34 3.66 13.79
C VAL A 28 -14.03 2.83 12.54
N LEU A 29 -12.76 2.73 12.15
CA LEU A 29 -12.40 1.68 11.20
C LEU A 29 -12.60 0.32 11.87
N ASN A 30 -13.69 -0.35 11.49
CA ASN A 30 -13.93 -1.72 11.88
C ASN A 30 -13.19 -2.64 10.91
N HIS A 31 -12.01 -3.10 11.33
CA HIS A 31 -11.22 -4.04 10.55
C HIS A 31 -12.00 -5.33 10.22
N ASP A 32 -12.99 -5.75 11.02
CA ASP A 32 -13.81 -6.94 10.71
C ASP A 32 -14.77 -6.72 9.53
N HIS A 33 -15.02 -5.46 9.15
CA HIS A 33 -15.81 -5.07 7.97
C HIS A 33 -14.93 -4.50 6.85
N PHE A 34 -13.61 -4.57 6.97
CA PHE A 34 -12.68 -4.13 5.93
C PHE A 34 -12.77 -5.05 4.71
N ASP A 35 -13.48 -4.59 3.68
CA ASP A 35 -13.61 -5.33 2.42
C ASP A 35 -12.38 -5.13 1.53
N ALA A 36 -11.33 -5.85 1.89
CA ALA A 36 -10.07 -5.87 1.16
C ALA A 36 -10.23 -6.39 -0.29
N ALA A 37 -11.30 -7.16 -0.58
CA ALA A 37 -11.57 -7.68 -1.91
C ALA A 37 -12.22 -6.61 -2.81
N ALA A 38 -13.17 -5.83 -2.29
CA ALA A 38 -13.76 -4.70 -3.01
C ALA A 38 -12.71 -3.65 -3.40
N ILE A 39 -11.78 -3.31 -2.49
CA ILE A 39 -10.69 -2.38 -2.81
C ILE A 39 -9.75 -2.97 -3.85
N ALA A 40 -9.46 -4.29 -3.78
CA ALA A 40 -8.65 -4.95 -4.80
C ALA A 40 -9.29 -4.86 -6.19
N GLN A 41 -10.60 -5.10 -6.27
CA GLN A 41 -11.37 -4.98 -7.51
C GLN A 41 -11.36 -3.54 -8.04
N ALA A 42 -11.62 -2.54 -7.18
CA ALA A 42 -11.63 -1.15 -7.58
C ALA A 42 -10.26 -0.66 -8.08
N LEU A 43 -9.15 -1.14 -7.50
CA LEU A 43 -7.82 -0.84 -8.02
C LEU A 43 -7.52 -1.52 -9.36
N ASP A 44 -8.07 -2.71 -9.60
CA ASP A 44 -7.95 -3.40 -10.89
C ASP A 44 -8.72 -2.66 -11.99
N GLU A 45 -9.93 -2.20 -11.67
CA GLU A 45 -10.78 -1.38 -12.55
C GLU A 45 -10.18 0.01 -12.81
N PHE A 46 -9.53 0.62 -11.80
CA PHE A 46 -8.81 1.88 -11.95
C PHE A 46 -7.56 1.74 -12.83
N ASN A 47 -6.87 0.60 -12.75
CA ASN A 47 -5.62 0.35 -13.47
C ASN A 47 -5.67 -0.86 -14.44
N PRO A 48 -6.53 -0.83 -15.47
CA PRO A 48 -6.52 -1.86 -16.51
C PRO A 48 -5.20 -1.72 -17.27
N CYS A 49 -4.33 -2.72 -17.12
CA CYS A 49 -3.02 -2.76 -17.77
C CYS A 49 -2.93 -3.78 -18.91
N GLY A 50 -4.01 -4.52 -19.18
CA GLY A 50 -4.04 -5.61 -20.18
C GLY A 50 -3.29 -6.89 -19.78
N GLU A 51 -2.47 -6.82 -18.72
CA GLU A 51 -1.74 -7.95 -18.18
C GLU A 51 -2.58 -8.77 -17.20
N ARG A 52 -2.27 -10.06 -17.10
CA ARG A 52 -2.91 -10.95 -16.10
C ARG A 52 -2.29 -10.76 -14.72
N ILE A 53 -2.76 -9.74 -14.01
CA ILE A 53 -2.39 -9.46 -12.63
C ILE A 53 -3.50 -9.89 -11.67
N ARG A 54 -3.11 -10.43 -10.52
CA ARG A 54 -4.02 -10.60 -9.38
C ARG A 54 -3.56 -9.69 -8.25
N ILE A 55 -4.47 -8.86 -7.77
CA ILE A 55 -4.26 -7.96 -6.63
C ILE A 55 -4.85 -8.62 -5.39
N ARG A 56 -4.08 -8.65 -4.29
CA ARG A 56 -4.58 -9.16 -3.00
C ARG A 56 -4.11 -8.27 -1.87
N PHE A 57 -5.05 -7.73 -1.11
CA PHE A 57 -4.75 -6.86 0.02
C PHE A 57 -4.40 -7.64 1.28
N ALA A 58 -3.59 -7.04 2.15
CA ALA A 58 -3.51 -7.43 3.55
C ALA A 58 -4.87 -7.20 4.22
N ASP A 59 -5.30 -8.06 5.15
CA ASP A 59 -6.55 -7.90 5.93
C ASP A 59 -6.46 -6.84 7.05
N ASP A 60 -5.45 -5.97 6.96
CA ASP A 60 -5.11 -4.94 7.92
C ASP A 60 -4.33 -3.82 7.21
N THR A 61 -4.28 -2.64 7.84
CA THR A 61 -3.63 -1.43 7.33
C THR A 61 -2.67 -0.87 8.37
N VAL A 62 -1.62 -0.14 7.97
CA VAL A 62 -0.78 0.60 8.93
C VAL A 62 -1.36 1.99 9.15
N ASP A 63 -1.73 2.27 10.40
CA ASP A 63 -2.36 3.52 10.82
C ASP A 63 -1.36 4.67 11.03
N LEU A 64 -1.88 5.91 11.02
CA LEU A 64 -1.07 7.12 11.19
C LEU A 64 -0.26 7.15 12.49
N ALA A 65 -0.82 6.62 13.58
CA ALA A 65 -0.17 6.63 14.89
C ALA A 65 1.07 5.73 14.87
N THR A 66 0.97 4.56 14.24
CA THR A 66 2.08 3.62 14.02
C THR A 66 3.17 4.27 13.18
N VAL A 67 2.82 4.92 12.06
CA VAL A 67 3.78 5.62 11.19
C VAL A 67 4.51 6.72 11.96
N ARG A 68 3.77 7.57 12.68
CA ARG A 68 4.37 8.65 13.50
C ARG A 68 5.28 8.10 14.58
N ALA A 69 4.90 7.02 15.25
CA ALA A 69 5.73 6.39 16.27
C ALA A 69 7.05 5.84 15.71
N ARG A 70 7.03 5.28 14.48
CA ARG A 70 8.24 4.82 13.77
C ARG A 70 9.16 6.00 13.40
N ILE A 71 8.58 7.08 12.84
CA ILE A 71 9.34 8.27 12.44
C ILE A 71 10.00 8.94 13.67
N ASN A 72 9.28 9.01 14.78
CA ASN A 72 9.75 9.68 16.00
C ASN A 72 10.65 8.78 16.87
N GLY A 73 10.90 7.54 16.46
CA GLY A 73 11.73 6.58 17.18
C GLY A 73 11.10 6.00 18.46
N THR A 74 9.82 6.22 18.71
CA THR A 74 9.10 5.67 19.86
C THR A 74 8.62 4.24 19.64
N LEU A 75 8.62 3.78 18.39
CA LEU A 75 8.39 2.39 18.01
C LEU A 75 9.57 1.87 17.18
N SER A 76 10.11 0.71 17.55
CA SER A 76 11.24 0.09 16.87
C SER A 76 10.93 -0.36 15.45
N GLY A 77 11.92 -0.26 14.56
CA GLY A 77 11.91 -0.76 13.18
C GLY A 77 11.95 0.37 12.15
N PRO A 78 11.91 0.05 10.83
CA PRO A 78 12.18 1.04 9.80
C PRO A 78 11.03 2.04 9.63
N SER A 79 11.37 3.29 9.29
CA SER A 79 10.39 4.37 9.09
C SER A 79 9.52 4.18 7.84
N ASP A 80 10.02 3.46 6.83
CA ASP A 80 9.27 3.07 5.63
C ASP A 80 8.34 1.85 5.86
N CYS A 81 8.27 1.34 7.09
CA CYS A 81 7.44 0.18 7.47
C CYS A 81 7.73 -1.08 6.62
N ARG A 82 8.95 -1.23 6.10
CA ARG A 82 9.33 -2.38 5.25
C ARG A 82 9.22 -3.72 5.95
N ASP A 83 9.35 -3.77 7.27
CA ASP A 83 9.13 -4.97 8.09
C ASP A 83 7.69 -5.50 7.97
N PHE A 84 6.70 -4.60 7.95
CA PHE A 84 5.30 -4.98 7.68
C PHE A 84 5.16 -5.61 6.29
N ALA A 85 5.79 -5.02 5.27
CA ALA A 85 5.75 -5.55 3.90
C ALA A 85 6.42 -6.93 3.77
N GLN A 86 7.51 -7.18 4.51
CA GLN A 86 8.13 -8.51 4.57
C GLN A 86 7.19 -9.53 5.22
N ALA A 87 6.48 -9.14 6.28
CA ALA A 87 5.46 -9.99 6.91
C ALA A 87 4.32 -10.34 5.93
N VAL A 88 3.86 -9.36 5.14
CA VAL A 88 2.87 -9.55 4.07
C VAL A 88 3.42 -10.52 3.02
N LEU A 89 4.65 -10.31 2.51
CA LEU A 89 5.25 -11.19 1.51
C LEU A 89 5.33 -12.65 2.01
N ALA A 90 5.73 -12.83 3.26
CA ALA A 90 5.82 -14.15 3.89
C ALA A 90 4.44 -14.79 4.14
N ALA A 91 3.37 -14.00 4.24
CA ALA A 91 1.99 -14.51 4.39
C ALA A 91 1.36 -14.77 3.01
N ALA A 92 1.62 -13.90 2.05
CA ALA A 92 1.22 -13.96 0.64
C ALA A 92 1.70 -15.24 -0.06
N SER A 93 2.84 -15.80 0.37
CA SER A 93 3.37 -17.07 -0.14
C SER A 93 2.59 -18.29 0.35
N ARG A 94 1.92 -18.20 1.51
CA ARG A 94 1.19 -19.30 2.15
C ARG A 94 -0.33 -19.21 1.99
N SER A 95 -0.86 -17.98 1.86
CA SER A 95 -2.29 -17.74 1.77
C SER A 95 -2.83 -18.02 0.36
N LYS A 96 -3.93 -18.78 0.28
CA LYS A 96 -4.65 -19.10 -0.98
C LYS A 96 -5.95 -18.30 -1.18
N GLY A 97 -6.43 -17.59 -0.16
CA GLY A 97 -7.69 -16.84 -0.22
C GLY A 97 -7.61 -15.51 -1.00
N PRO A 98 -8.71 -14.77 -1.18
CA PRO A 98 -8.69 -13.46 -1.85
C PRO A 98 -7.88 -12.42 -1.07
N VAL A 99 -7.81 -12.55 0.25
CA VAL A 99 -7.11 -11.62 1.16
C VAL A 99 -5.86 -12.30 1.77
N ILE A 100 -4.88 -11.49 2.18
CA ILE A 100 -3.66 -11.94 2.86
C ILE A 100 -3.83 -11.68 4.36
N LYS A 101 -3.96 -12.74 5.14
CA LYS A 101 -4.10 -12.64 6.60
C LYS A 101 -2.77 -12.30 7.25
N VAL A 102 -2.66 -11.11 7.86
CA VAL A 102 -1.44 -10.59 8.47
C VAL A 102 -1.59 -10.09 9.91
N ARG A 103 -2.82 -9.90 10.40
CA ARG A 103 -3.09 -9.34 11.75
C ARG A 103 -2.26 -9.99 12.86
N GLU A 104 -2.23 -11.32 12.94
CA GLU A 104 -1.46 -12.04 13.96
C GLU A 104 0.05 -11.75 13.88
N ARG A 105 0.58 -11.59 12.66
CA ARG A 105 2.00 -11.29 12.45
C ARG A 105 2.34 -9.83 12.71
N TRP A 106 1.40 -8.93 12.47
CA TRP A 106 1.57 -7.51 12.70
C TRP A 106 1.32 -7.10 14.16
N ALA A 107 0.59 -7.93 14.93
CA ALA A 107 0.37 -7.72 16.36
C ALA A 107 1.68 -7.64 17.17
N THR A 108 2.76 -8.26 16.70
CA THR A 108 4.10 -8.15 17.32
C THR A 108 4.87 -6.90 16.88
N LEU A 109 4.45 -6.25 15.81
CA LEU A 109 5.10 -5.07 15.22
C LEU A 109 4.47 -3.75 15.66
N ARG A 110 3.34 -3.80 16.37
CA ARG A 110 2.61 -2.65 16.88
C ARG A 110 2.31 -2.80 18.38
N PRO A 111 2.45 -1.72 19.17
CA PRO A 111 2.32 -1.80 20.62
C PRO A 111 0.87 -1.87 21.14
N ARG A 112 -0.15 -1.77 20.27
CA ARG A 112 -1.56 -1.79 20.71
C ARG A 112 -2.35 -2.95 20.12
N LYS A 113 -2.86 -3.81 21.01
CA LYS A 113 -4.12 -4.54 20.79
C LYS A 113 -5.18 -3.51 20.38
N ALA A 114 -5.91 -3.84 19.32
CA ALA A 114 -7.11 -3.16 18.84
C ALA A 114 -7.82 -2.38 19.96
N GLN A 115 -7.62 -1.07 20.00
CA GLN A 115 -8.60 -0.22 20.64
C GLN A 115 -9.82 -0.21 19.72
N ALA A 116 -11.02 -0.21 20.29
CA ALA A 116 -12.28 -0.11 19.56
C ALA A 116 -12.43 1.19 18.73
N LEU A 117 -11.36 2.00 18.64
CA LEU A 117 -11.15 3.19 17.84
C LEU A 117 -9.80 3.00 17.12
N ALA A 118 -9.83 2.59 15.85
CA ALA A 118 -8.62 2.49 15.05
C ALA A 118 -8.31 3.85 14.41
N ALA A 119 -7.08 4.32 14.57
CA ALA A 119 -6.61 5.53 13.89
C ALA A 119 -6.70 5.36 12.37
N PRO A 120 -6.91 6.44 11.60
CA PRO A 120 -7.09 6.33 10.16
C PRO A 120 -5.89 5.65 9.50
N PRO A 121 -6.12 4.75 8.52
CA PRO A 121 -5.07 4.17 7.70
C PRO A 121 -4.19 5.24 7.07
N SER A 122 -2.88 5.02 7.09
CA SER A 122 -1.92 5.86 6.37
C SER A 122 -1.06 5.08 5.38
N LEU A 123 -1.06 3.75 5.49
CA LEU A 123 -0.35 2.88 4.56
C LEU A 123 -1.17 1.61 4.31
N LEU A 124 -1.60 1.47 3.07
CA LEU A 124 -2.25 0.28 2.54
C LEU A 124 -1.18 -0.63 1.93
N MET A 125 -1.29 -1.93 2.19
CA MET A 125 -0.38 -2.93 1.62
C MET A 125 -1.16 -3.97 0.83
N PHE A 126 -0.72 -4.18 -0.41
CA PHE A 126 -1.27 -5.21 -1.27
C PHE A 126 -0.16 -5.89 -2.07
N ALA A 127 -0.42 -7.13 -2.45
CA ALA A 127 0.47 -7.93 -3.27
C ALA A 127 -0.06 -7.99 -4.70
N LEU A 128 0.82 -7.76 -5.67
CA LEU A 128 0.59 -8.09 -7.07
C LEU A 128 1.17 -9.46 -7.37
N TYR A 129 0.39 -10.30 -8.04
CA TYR A 129 0.80 -11.63 -8.50
C TYR A 129 0.75 -11.66 -10.02
N GLY A 130 1.87 -12.01 -10.65
CA GLY A 130 1.98 -12.09 -12.10
C GLY A 130 3.35 -12.61 -12.54
N THR A 131 3.71 -12.36 -13.80
CA THR A 131 5.12 -12.42 -14.21
C THR A 131 5.87 -11.21 -13.65
N PHE A 132 7.20 -11.23 -13.69
CA PHE A 132 7.98 -10.06 -13.31
C PHE A 132 7.59 -8.83 -14.15
N ASP A 133 7.62 -8.97 -15.48
CA ASP A 133 7.34 -7.86 -16.41
C ASP A 133 5.92 -7.33 -16.23
N SER A 134 4.92 -8.22 -16.19
CA SER A 134 3.52 -7.84 -15.97
C SER A 134 3.36 -7.03 -14.68
N THR A 135 4.02 -7.44 -13.58
CA THR A 135 3.90 -6.73 -12.29
C THR A 135 4.59 -5.37 -12.29
N MET A 136 5.71 -5.23 -13.00
CA MET A 136 6.42 -3.95 -13.13
C MET A 136 5.65 -2.99 -14.03
N ILE A 137 5.09 -3.49 -15.15
CA ILE A 137 4.23 -2.70 -16.04
C ILE A 137 3.00 -2.20 -15.29
N TRP A 138 2.31 -3.08 -14.55
CA TRP A 138 1.16 -2.68 -13.75
C TRP A 138 1.53 -1.58 -12.75
N LEU A 139 2.64 -1.76 -12.01
CA LEU A 139 3.10 -0.79 -11.01
C LEU A 139 3.45 0.57 -11.63
N GLN A 140 4.16 0.56 -12.76
CA GLN A 140 4.53 1.80 -13.45
C GLN A 140 3.29 2.54 -13.96
N GLN A 141 2.34 1.83 -14.58
CA GLN A 141 1.08 2.44 -15.04
C GLN A 141 0.25 2.99 -13.88
N PHE A 142 0.19 2.27 -12.77
CA PHE A 142 -0.49 2.73 -11.57
C PHE A 142 0.15 4.02 -11.03
N GLN A 143 1.47 4.07 -10.94
CA GLN A 143 2.20 5.27 -10.51
C GLN A 143 1.98 6.46 -11.47
N MET A 144 1.97 6.24 -12.78
CA MET A 144 1.66 7.28 -13.77
C MET A 144 0.23 7.81 -13.64
N ARG A 145 -0.76 6.92 -13.43
CA ARG A 145 -2.17 7.32 -13.19
C ARG A 145 -2.31 8.17 -11.93
N LEU A 146 -1.50 7.90 -10.91
CA LEU A 146 -1.39 8.72 -9.69
C LEU A 146 -0.48 9.95 -9.88
N ARG A 147 -0.04 10.28 -11.10
CA ARG A 147 0.82 11.43 -11.41
C ARG A 147 2.14 11.45 -10.62
N ILE A 148 2.66 10.29 -10.25
CA ILE A 148 4.00 10.17 -9.64
C ILE A 148 5.03 10.40 -10.74
N ARG A 149 5.76 11.52 -10.66
CA ARG A 149 6.68 11.98 -11.71
C ARG A 149 7.85 11.03 -11.94
N ALA A 150 8.32 10.35 -10.90
CA ALA A 150 9.39 9.36 -11.01
C ALA A 150 9.03 8.16 -11.91
N ALA A 151 7.75 7.96 -12.23
CA ALA A 151 7.32 6.93 -13.18
C ALA A 151 7.39 7.40 -14.65
N ASP A 152 7.61 8.69 -14.89
CA ASP A 152 7.82 9.25 -16.23
C ASP A 152 9.20 8.83 -16.76
N PRO A 153 9.27 8.17 -17.94
CA PRO A 153 10.52 7.78 -18.57
C PRO A 153 11.55 8.92 -18.70
N MET A 154 11.09 10.16 -18.91
CA MET A 154 11.99 11.30 -19.09
C MET A 154 12.76 11.66 -17.81
N ASN A 155 12.11 11.55 -16.64
CA ASN A 155 12.75 11.86 -15.35
C ASN A 155 13.78 10.81 -14.96
N LEU A 156 13.59 9.56 -15.38
CA LEU A 156 14.56 8.48 -15.20
C LEU A 156 15.81 8.66 -16.08
N MET A 157 15.68 9.29 -17.24
CA MET A 157 16.78 9.45 -18.20
C MET A 157 17.63 10.71 -17.98
N LEU A 158 17.06 11.78 -17.40
CA LEU A 158 17.73 13.09 -17.36
C LEU A 158 18.31 13.46 -15.99
N ASP A 159 17.55 13.32 -14.90
CA ASP A 159 17.94 13.90 -13.60
C ASP A 159 17.88 12.92 -12.42
N GLY A 160 17.28 11.73 -12.62
CA GLY A 160 16.94 10.83 -11.52
C GLY A 160 15.85 11.43 -10.61
N PRO A 161 15.08 10.60 -9.89
CA PRO A 161 13.94 11.11 -9.13
C PRO A 161 14.39 11.85 -7.86
N GLY A 162 13.98 13.11 -7.73
CA GLY A 162 14.02 13.85 -6.47
C GLY A 162 12.95 13.37 -5.48
N LYS A 163 13.06 13.77 -4.21
CA LYS A 163 12.07 13.36 -3.17
C LYS A 163 10.63 13.76 -3.51
N GLY A 164 10.44 14.93 -4.12
CA GLY A 164 9.13 15.41 -4.56
C GLY A 164 8.56 14.63 -5.76
N ASP A 165 9.42 14.01 -6.57
CA ASP A 165 8.97 13.26 -7.77
C ASP A 165 8.36 11.91 -7.42
N LEU A 166 8.59 11.44 -6.19
CA LEU A 166 8.00 10.21 -5.66
C LEU A 166 6.56 10.42 -5.17
N GLN A 167 6.15 11.68 -4.99
CA GLN A 167 4.80 12.06 -4.57
C GLN A 167 3.85 12.11 -5.78
N GLY A 168 2.63 11.67 -5.55
CA GLY A 168 1.55 11.66 -6.52
C GLY A 168 0.28 12.30 -5.98
N VAL A 169 -0.74 12.31 -6.83
CA VAL A 169 -2.08 12.85 -6.55
C VAL A 169 -3.08 11.71 -6.61
N LEU A 170 -3.74 11.45 -5.49
CA LEU A 170 -4.86 10.55 -5.33
C LEU A 170 -6.08 11.14 -6.06
N PRO A 171 -6.57 10.50 -7.13
CA PRO A 171 -7.75 10.95 -7.84
C PRO A 171 -8.99 10.91 -6.94
N ARG A 172 -9.97 11.77 -7.22
CA ARG A 172 -11.21 11.86 -6.42
C ARG A 172 -11.94 10.53 -6.31
N GLU A 173 -11.92 9.70 -7.35
CA GLU A 173 -12.55 8.37 -7.33
C GLU A 173 -11.92 7.45 -6.28
N LEU A 174 -10.58 7.43 -6.17
CA LEU A 174 -9.89 6.62 -5.17
C LEU A 174 -10.00 7.22 -3.77
N SER A 175 -9.99 8.55 -3.65
CA SER A 175 -10.23 9.22 -2.36
C SER A 175 -11.64 8.91 -1.83
N ALA A 176 -12.66 9.02 -2.67
CA ALA A 176 -14.05 8.68 -2.31
C ALA A 176 -14.22 7.18 -1.99
N LEU A 177 -13.55 6.30 -2.74
CA LEU A 177 -13.51 4.87 -2.43
C LEU A 177 -12.92 4.62 -1.03
N PHE A 178 -11.76 5.21 -0.72
CA PHE A 178 -11.12 5.04 0.59
C PHE A 178 -11.94 5.65 1.71
N GLU A 179 -12.56 6.81 1.50
CA GLU A 179 -13.47 7.42 2.48
C GLU A 179 -14.67 6.52 2.74
N ALA A 180 -15.28 5.92 1.71
CA ALA A 180 -16.40 5.00 1.87
C ALA A 180 -16.02 3.73 2.65
N HIS A 181 -14.80 3.21 2.44
CA HIS A 181 -14.34 1.98 3.12
C HIS A 181 -13.77 2.23 4.52
N PHE A 182 -13.13 3.37 4.76
CA PHE A 182 -12.43 3.65 6.01
C PHE A 182 -13.20 4.60 6.93
N GLY A 183 -14.16 5.35 6.40
CA GLY A 183 -14.91 6.36 7.15
C GLY A 183 -14.14 7.65 7.39
N PHE A 184 -13.03 7.89 6.68
CA PHE A 184 -12.20 9.09 6.84
C PHE A 184 -11.97 9.78 5.50
N PRO A 185 -12.06 11.12 5.44
CA PRO A 185 -11.62 11.86 4.26
C PRO A 185 -10.09 11.76 4.10
N TYR A 186 -9.64 11.76 2.85
CA TYR A 186 -8.21 11.68 2.50
C TYR A 186 -7.77 12.88 1.67
N LEU A 187 -6.60 13.41 2.03
CA LEU A 187 -5.88 14.42 1.25
C LEU A 187 -5.47 13.86 -0.11
N PRO A 188 -5.27 14.74 -1.11
CA PRO A 188 -4.86 14.31 -2.44
C PRO A 188 -3.43 13.75 -2.47
N ASP A 189 -2.57 14.00 -1.49
CA ASP A 189 -1.20 13.51 -1.51
C ASP A 189 -1.14 11.99 -1.29
N CYS A 190 -0.45 11.30 -2.19
CA CYS A 190 -0.14 9.88 -2.03
C CYS A 190 1.28 9.52 -2.47
N LEU A 191 1.80 8.40 -1.98
CA LEU A 191 3.04 7.81 -2.46
C LEU A 191 2.81 6.32 -2.73
N VAL A 192 3.43 5.79 -3.78
CA VAL A 192 3.38 4.36 -4.08
C VAL A 192 4.79 3.83 -4.26
N ALA A 193 5.13 2.81 -3.48
CA ALA A 193 6.46 2.20 -3.50
C ALA A 193 6.37 0.67 -3.48
N ARG A 194 7.34 0.04 -4.14
CA ARG A 194 7.64 -1.37 -3.95
C ARG A 194 8.40 -1.56 -2.64
N LEU A 195 7.79 -2.23 -1.67
CA LEU A 195 8.36 -2.41 -0.33
C LEU A 195 9.03 -3.78 -0.13
N ALA A 196 8.49 -4.84 -0.76
CA ALA A 196 9.07 -6.17 -0.70
C ALA A 196 8.76 -6.96 -1.98
N HIS A 197 9.52 -8.00 -2.29
CA HIS A 197 9.25 -8.86 -3.45
C HIS A 197 9.85 -10.26 -3.29
N SER A 198 9.29 -11.24 -4.00
CA SER A 198 9.93 -12.55 -4.16
C SER A 198 11.24 -12.44 -4.92
N ARG A 199 12.04 -13.53 -4.93
CA ARG A 199 13.29 -13.61 -5.69
C ARG A 199 13.11 -13.08 -7.13
N LEU A 200 14.05 -12.24 -7.56
CA LEU A 200 14.08 -11.72 -8.93
C LEU A 200 14.42 -12.85 -9.92
N PRO A 201 13.91 -12.81 -11.15
CA PRO A 201 14.39 -13.67 -12.23
C PRO A 201 15.92 -13.65 -12.38
N ASP A 202 16.51 -14.83 -12.64
CA ASP A 202 17.96 -15.01 -12.69
C ASP A 202 18.66 -14.17 -13.79
N TRP A 203 17.92 -13.75 -14.83
CA TRP A 203 18.46 -12.91 -15.90
C TRP A 203 18.72 -11.47 -15.45
N MET A 204 18.03 -10.95 -14.43
CA MET A 204 18.32 -9.60 -13.90
C MET A 204 19.61 -9.53 -13.09
N HIS A 205 20.05 -10.65 -12.50
CA HIS A 205 21.31 -10.68 -11.78
C HIS A 205 22.53 -10.62 -12.71
N ARG A 206 22.35 -10.88 -14.00
CA ARG A 206 23.43 -10.87 -15.01
C ARG A 206 23.72 -9.49 -15.62
N GLN A 207 22.90 -8.47 -15.35
CA GLN A 207 23.12 -7.10 -15.85
C GLN A 207 23.87 -6.18 -14.86
N ALA A 208 24.24 -6.69 -13.68
CA ALA A 208 24.95 -5.94 -12.65
C ALA A 208 26.43 -6.37 -12.48
N GLN A 209 26.96 -7.12 -13.46
CA GLN A 209 28.38 -7.46 -13.62
C GLN A 209 28.85 -6.94 -14.97
#